data_AF-J6EER3-F1
#
_entry.id   AF-J6EER3-F1
#
_cell.length_a   1.000
_cell.length_b   1.000
_cell.length_c   1.000
_cell.angle_alpha   90.00
_cell.angle_beta   90.00
_cell.angle_gamma   90.00
#
_symmetry.space_group_name_H-M   'P 1'
#
loop_
_entity.id
_entity.type
_entity.pdbx_description
1 polymer ?
#
loop_
_entity_poly.entity_id
_entity_poly.type
_entity_poly.pdbx_seq_one_letter_code
_entity_poly.pdbx_strand_id
1 'polypeptide(L)'
;MPFSSEQFTTKLSTLEDSQESISSASKWLLLQYRDAPKVAETWKEYMLRTSVNTRRKLLGLYLMNHVVQQAKGQKIIQFQDSFGKVAAEVLGRINQEFPRDLKKKLSRVVNILKERNIFSKQVVKDIERNLKSESSPVEALVLPQKLKDLLRTMKNGPKCIIMFAL
;
A
#
# COMPACT_ATOMS: atom_id res chain seq x y z
N MET A 1 5.41 -16.00 -26.60
CA MET A 1 5.65 -14.63 -27.11
C MET A 1 6.62 -13.95 -26.17
N PRO A 2 7.57 -13.14 -26.68
CA PRO A 2 8.47 -12.35 -25.84
C PRO A 2 7.68 -11.31 -25.04
N PHE A 3 8.16 -10.95 -23.86
CA PHE A 3 7.55 -9.90 -23.04
C PHE A 3 7.62 -8.53 -23.74
N SER A 4 6.50 -7.81 -23.75
CA SER A 4 6.43 -6.40 -24.17
C SER A 4 5.89 -5.53 -23.04
N SER A 5 6.59 -4.43 -22.74
CA SER A 5 6.19 -3.45 -21.73
C SER A 5 4.85 -2.78 -22.10
N GLU A 6 4.59 -2.57 -23.38
CA GLU A 6 3.32 -2.03 -23.86
C GLU A 6 2.17 -3.01 -23.60
N GLN A 7 2.36 -4.30 -23.91
CA GLN A 7 1.36 -5.33 -23.63
C GLN A 7 1.02 -5.42 -22.14
N PHE A 8 2.03 -5.31 -21.28
CA PHE A 8 1.81 -5.30 -19.84
C PHE A 8 1.09 -4.03 -19.37
N THR A 9 1.47 -2.87 -19.90
CA THR A 9 0.79 -1.60 -19.62
C THR A 9 -0.68 -1.63 -20.04
N THR A 10 -0.99 -2.17 -21.22
CA THR A 10 -2.35 -2.36 -21.69
C THR A 10 -3.12 -3.32 -20.79
N LYS A 11 -2.50 -4.44 -20.37
CA LYS A 11 -3.13 -5.33 -19.38
C LYS A 11 -3.46 -4.58 -18.09
N LEU A 12 -2.55 -3.77 -17.56
CA LEU A 12 -2.77 -2.98 -16.35
C LEU A 12 -3.90 -1.96 -16.50
N SER A 13 -4.08 -1.36 -17.69
CA SER A 13 -5.14 -0.39 -17.95
C SER A 13 -6.51 -1.05 -18.16
N THR A 14 -6.55 -2.29 -18.63
CA THR A 14 -7.79 -3.08 -18.84
C THR A 14 -8.09 -4.09 -17.72
N LEU A 15 -7.35 -4.07 -16.61
CA LEU A 15 -7.59 -4.95 -15.47
C LEU A 15 -8.94 -4.65 -14.82
N GLU A 16 -9.69 -5.70 -14.47
CA GLU A 16 -10.94 -5.59 -13.72
C GLU A 16 -10.76 -5.98 -12.25
N ASP A 17 -11.62 -5.45 -11.38
CA ASP A 17 -11.64 -5.78 -9.94
C ASP A 17 -12.33 -7.14 -9.69
N SER A 18 -11.91 -8.15 -10.45
CA SER A 18 -12.41 -9.52 -10.33
C SER A 18 -11.26 -10.49 -10.13
N GLN A 19 -11.49 -11.52 -9.32
CA GLN A 19 -10.48 -12.53 -9.03
C GLN A 19 -10.02 -13.25 -10.32
N GLU A 20 -10.93 -13.46 -11.27
CA GLU A 20 -10.64 -14.08 -12.55
C GLU A 20 -9.71 -13.21 -13.41
N SER A 21 -9.98 -11.90 -13.52
CA SER A 21 -9.15 -10.96 -14.28
C SER A 21 -7.72 -10.90 -13.73
N ILE A 22 -7.60 -10.76 -12.41
CA ILE A 22 -6.30 -10.70 -11.71
C ILE A 22 -5.56 -12.05 -11.82
N SER A 23 -6.27 -13.17 -11.71
CA SER A 23 -5.68 -14.51 -11.84
C SER A 23 -5.17 -14.78 -13.25
N SER A 24 -5.95 -14.43 -14.27
CA SER A 24 -5.56 -14.57 -15.67
C SER A 24 -4.33 -13.73 -16.01
N ALA A 25 -4.31 -12.46 -15.60
CA ALA A 25 -3.16 -11.57 -15.79
C ALA A 25 -1.91 -12.08 -15.04
N SER A 26 -2.07 -12.58 -13.81
CA SER A 26 -0.97 -13.15 -13.01
C SER A 26 -0.36 -14.37 -13.70
N LYS A 27 -1.18 -15.30 -14.19
CA LYS A 27 -0.71 -16.49 -14.92
C LYS A 27 0.11 -16.11 -16.14
N TRP A 28 -0.35 -15.14 -16.93
CA TRP A 28 0.38 -14.64 -18.09
C TRP A 28 1.76 -14.06 -17.69
N LEU A 29 1.82 -13.27 -16.61
CA LEU A 29 3.09 -12.72 -16.10
C LEU A 29 4.06 -13.80 -15.63
N LEU A 30 3.59 -14.85 -14.97
CA LEU A 30 4.45 -15.93 -14.47
C LEU A 30 5.19 -16.67 -15.59
N LEU A 31 4.60 -16.74 -16.80
CA LEU A 31 5.27 -17.28 -17.98
C LEU A 31 6.49 -16.45 -18.42
N GLN A 32 6.55 -15.18 -18.02
CA GLN A 32 7.60 -14.21 -18.37
C GLN A 32 8.63 -14.03 -17.24
N TYR A 33 8.84 -15.04 -16.39
CA TYR A 33 9.72 -14.94 -15.21
C TYR A 33 11.17 -14.53 -15.53
N ARG A 34 11.65 -14.84 -16.74
CA ARG A 34 12.98 -14.42 -17.21
C ARG A 34 13.09 -12.90 -17.36
N ASP A 35 11.98 -12.25 -17.68
CA ASP A 35 11.86 -10.80 -17.82
C ASP A 35 11.35 -10.13 -16.54
N ALA A 36 11.35 -10.82 -15.39
CA ALA A 36 10.89 -10.28 -14.12
C ALA A 36 11.47 -8.90 -13.75
N PRO A 37 12.76 -8.58 -14.02
CA PRO A 37 13.29 -7.24 -13.79
C PRO A 37 12.58 -6.17 -14.63
N LYS A 38 12.34 -6.47 -15.91
CA LYS A 38 11.67 -5.56 -16.85
C LYS A 38 10.18 -5.40 -16.53
N VAL A 39 9.53 -6.48 -16.08
CA VAL A 39 8.16 -6.46 -15.57
C VAL A 39 8.06 -5.54 -14.35
N ALA A 40 8.96 -5.69 -13.38
CA ALA A 40 8.95 -4.89 -12.16
C ALA A 40 9.17 -3.39 -12.45
N GLU A 41 10.08 -3.07 -13.36
CA GLU A 41 10.33 -1.68 -13.78
C GLU A 41 9.12 -1.08 -14.52
N THR A 42 8.54 -1.83 -15.45
CA THR A 42 7.32 -1.38 -16.17
C THR A 42 6.15 -1.16 -15.20
N TRP A 43 6.01 -2.03 -14.19
CA TRP A 43 5.02 -1.86 -13.12
C TRP A 43 5.29 -0.60 -12.30
N LYS A 44 6.55 -0.35 -11.91
CA LYS A 44 6.95 0.87 -11.20
C LYS A 44 6.56 2.12 -11.99
N GLU A 45 6.99 2.20 -13.25
CA GLU A 45 6.67 3.33 -14.12
C GLU A 45 5.16 3.54 -14.23
N TYR A 46 4.38 2.48 -14.43
CA TYR A 46 2.93 2.57 -14.50
C TYR A 46 2.30 3.12 -13.21
N MET A 47 2.76 2.63 -12.05
CA MET A 47 2.22 3.02 -10.75
C MET A 47 2.57 4.46 -10.36
N LEU A 48 3.70 4.99 -10.85
CA LEU A 48 4.16 6.35 -10.58
C LEU A 48 3.63 7.39 -11.57
N ARG A 49 2.96 6.98 -12.67
CA ARG A 49 2.32 7.90 -13.61
C ARG A 49 1.22 8.71 -12.93
N THR A 50 1.21 10.01 -13.16
CA THR A 50 0.19 10.95 -12.65
C THR A 50 -1.15 10.82 -13.38
N SER A 51 -1.14 10.34 -14.62
CA SER A 51 -2.35 10.10 -15.42
C SER A 51 -3.15 8.87 -14.96
N VAL A 52 -2.56 7.99 -14.14
CA VAL A 52 -3.19 6.76 -13.67
C VAL A 52 -3.98 7.06 -12.40
N ASN A 53 -5.27 6.76 -12.41
CA ASN A 53 -6.12 6.98 -11.24
C ASN A 53 -5.80 5.99 -10.09
N THR A 54 -6.20 6.37 -8.87
CA THR A 54 -5.96 5.57 -7.65
C THR A 54 -6.57 4.17 -7.70
N ARG A 55 -7.71 3.99 -8.38
CA ARG A 55 -8.35 2.67 -8.56
C ARG A 55 -7.49 1.74 -9.42
N ARG A 56 -6.93 2.21 -10.52
CA ARG A 56 -6.03 1.44 -11.38
C ARG A 56 -4.73 1.11 -10.67
N LYS A 57 -4.19 2.03 -9.86
CA LYS A 57 -3.05 1.75 -8.98
C LYS A 57 -3.37 0.65 -7.96
N LEU A 58 -4.57 0.65 -7.37
CA LEU A 58 -5.00 -0.44 -6.48
C LEU A 58 -5.05 -1.80 -7.19
N LEU A 59 -5.57 -1.86 -8.43
CA LEU A 59 -5.59 -3.09 -9.21
C LEU A 59 -4.16 -3.56 -9.57
N GLY A 60 -3.27 -2.64 -9.92
CA GLY A 60 -1.86 -2.93 -10.11
C GLY A 60 -1.17 -3.47 -8.86
N LEU A 61 -1.55 -2.98 -7.68
CA LEU A 61 -1.10 -3.51 -6.39
C LEU A 61 -1.59 -4.94 -6.16
N TYR A 62 -2.88 -5.21 -6.44
CA TYR A 62 -3.44 -6.56 -6.30
C TYR A 62 -2.82 -7.56 -7.27
N LEU A 63 -2.57 -7.16 -8.50
CA LEU A 63 -1.87 -8.00 -9.47
C LEU A 63 -0.45 -8.33 -9.00
N MET A 64 0.34 -7.32 -8.62
CA MET A 64 1.70 -7.54 -8.10
C MET A 64 1.68 -8.51 -6.93
N ASN A 65 0.79 -8.27 -5.96
CA ASN A 65 0.61 -9.13 -4.79
C ASN A 65 0.30 -10.58 -5.18
N HIS A 66 -0.57 -10.81 -6.16
CA HIS A 66 -0.90 -12.16 -6.61
C HIS A 66 0.27 -12.83 -7.30
N VAL A 67 0.99 -12.10 -8.17
CA VAL A 67 2.16 -12.59 -8.92
C VAL A 67 3.26 -13.03 -7.98
N VAL A 68 3.67 -12.19 -7.02
CA VAL A 68 4.79 -12.52 -6.11
C VAL A 68 4.44 -13.70 -5.19
N GLN A 69 3.17 -13.84 -4.80
CA GLN A 69 2.72 -14.98 -4.00
C GLN A 69 2.68 -16.27 -4.81
N GLN A 70 2.14 -16.25 -6.03
CA GLN A 70 2.14 -17.43 -6.90
C GLN A 70 3.56 -17.83 -7.32
N ALA A 71 4.41 -16.85 -7.65
CA ALA A 71 5.82 -17.08 -7.97
C ALA A 71 6.54 -17.80 -6.82
N LYS A 72 6.30 -17.38 -5.57
CA LYS A 72 6.83 -18.06 -4.39
C LYS A 72 6.37 -19.52 -4.30
N GLY A 73 5.08 -19.79 -4.51
CA GLY A 73 4.54 -21.16 -4.51
C GLY A 73 5.18 -22.05 -5.59
N GLN A 74 5.52 -21.46 -6.73
CA GLN A 74 6.22 -22.14 -7.84
C GLN A 74 7.75 -22.11 -7.72
N LYS A 75 8.31 -21.60 -6.61
CA LYS A 75 9.76 -21.45 -6.37
C LYS A 75 10.49 -20.57 -7.40
N ILE A 76 9.79 -19.63 -8.02
CA ILE A 76 10.33 -18.65 -8.96
C ILE A 76 10.77 -17.41 -8.18
N ILE A 77 12.05 -17.33 -7.80
CA ILE A 77 12.59 -16.26 -6.93
C ILE A 77 12.72 -14.89 -7.63
N GLN A 78 12.79 -14.88 -8.97
CA GLN A 78 13.10 -13.71 -9.77
C GLN A 78 12.07 -12.59 -9.57
N PHE A 79 10.81 -12.94 -9.34
CA PHE A 79 9.75 -11.97 -9.07
C PHE A 79 9.88 -11.34 -7.69
N GLN A 80 10.17 -12.11 -6.63
CA GLN A 80 10.35 -11.50 -5.31
C GLN A 80 11.57 -10.57 -5.29
N ASP A 81 12.67 -10.97 -5.93
CA ASP A 81 13.88 -10.16 -5.99
C ASP A 81 13.69 -8.87 -6.79
N SER A 82 13.01 -8.97 -7.94
CA SER A 82 12.78 -7.80 -8.82
C SER A 82 11.75 -6.84 -8.24
N PHE A 83 10.59 -7.34 -7.80
CA PHE A 83 9.57 -6.50 -7.18
C PHE A 83 10.02 -5.93 -5.84
N GLY A 84 10.82 -6.66 -5.07
CA GLY A 84 11.34 -6.19 -3.79
C GLY A 84 12.18 -4.90 -3.91
N LYS A 85 12.92 -4.72 -5.02
CA LYS A 85 13.73 -3.53 -5.28
C LYS A 85 12.89 -2.28 -5.53
N VAL A 86 11.74 -2.42 -6.17
CA VAL A 86 10.88 -1.29 -6.57
C VAL A 86 9.70 -1.06 -5.62
N ALA A 87 9.30 -2.08 -4.85
CA ALA A 87 8.11 -2.03 -4.02
C ALA A 87 8.17 -0.93 -2.95
N ALA A 88 9.31 -0.74 -2.28
CA ALA A 88 9.42 0.26 -1.21
C ALA A 88 9.15 1.69 -1.72
N GLU A 89 9.70 2.05 -2.87
CA GLU A 89 9.49 3.35 -3.51
C GLU A 89 8.03 3.51 -3.95
N VAL A 90 7.51 2.55 -4.72
CA VAL A 90 6.15 2.62 -5.28
C VAL A 90 5.11 2.67 -4.16
N LEU A 91 5.21 1.79 -3.17
CA LEU A 91 4.25 1.73 -2.07
C LEU A 91 4.27 3.01 -1.23
N GLY A 92 5.43 3.63 -1.04
CA GLY A 92 5.54 4.94 -0.39
C GLY A 92 4.79 6.03 -1.16
N ARG A 93 5.04 6.13 -2.48
CA ARG A 93 4.42 7.14 -3.35
C ARG A 93 2.91 6.96 -3.49
N ILE A 94 2.43 5.75 -3.79
CA ILE A 94 0.98 5.54 -3.92
C ILE A 94 0.25 5.72 -2.58
N ASN A 95 0.92 5.46 -1.45
CA ASN A 95 0.35 5.75 -0.13
C ASN A 95 0.12 7.25 0.06
N GLN A 96 0.94 8.14 -0.51
CA GLN A 96 0.69 9.59 -0.46
C GLN A 96 -0.60 9.97 -1.19
N GLU A 97 -0.82 9.37 -2.35
CA GLU A 97 -1.98 9.65 -3.21
C GLU A 97 -3.28 8.98 -2.73
N PHE A 98 -3.19 7.89 -1.97
CA PHE A 98 -4.34 7.09 -1.62
C PHE A 98 -5.21 7.76 -0.54
N PRO A 99 -6.55 7.79 -0.70
CA PRO A 99 -7.46 8.17 0.37
C PRO A 99 -7.42 7.11 1.49
N ARG A 100 -7.94 7.47 2.67
CA ARG A 100 -7.89 6.62 3.89
C ARG A 100 -8.37 5.18 3.65
N ASP A 101 -9.40 4.98 2.85
CA ASP A 101 -9.95 3.64 2.58
C ASP A 101 -9.01 2.78 1.73
N LEU A 102 -8.32 3.37 0.77
CA LEU A 102 -7.34 2.65 -0.05
C LEU A 102 -6.04 2.42 0.71
N LYS A 103 -5.65 3.34 1.61
CA LYS A 103 -4.52 3.14 2.54
C LYS A 103 -4.72 1.90 3.41
N LYS A 104 -5.93 1.67 3.93
CA LYS A 104 -6.27 0.44 4.68
C LYS A 104 -6.06 -0.82 3.84
N LYS A 105 -6.49 -0.81 2.58
CA LYS A 105 -6.29 -1.93 1.64
C LYS A 105 -4.81 -2.16 1.35
N LEU A 106 -4.04 -1.09 1.13
CA LEU A 106 -2.59 -1.15 0.93
C LEU A 106 -1.88 -1.73 2.16
N SER A 107 -2.21 -1.25 3.35
CA SER A 107 -1.65 -1.75 4.61
C SER A 107 -1.91 -3.25 4.80
N ARG A 108 -3.12 -3.72 4.47
CA ARG A 108 -3.45 -5.15 4.47
C ARG A 108 -2.56 -5.95 3.52
N VAL A 109 -2.32 -5.45 2.29
CA VAL A 109 -1.43 -6.12 1.33
C VAL A 109 -0.01 -6.21 1.88
N VAL A 110 0.52 -5.13 2.47
CA VAL A 110 1.87 -5.10 3.07
C VAL A 110 1.99 -6.09 4.23
N ASN A 111 0.97 -6.17 5.09
CA ASN A 111 0.94 -7.15 6.18
C ASN A 111 0.96 -8.59 5.64
N ILE A 112 0.19 -8.89 4.59
CA ILE A 112 0.18 -10.22 3.96
C ILE A 112 1.56 -10.56 3.38
N LEU A 113 2.21 -9.61 2.71
CA LEU A 113 3.55 -9.80 2.14
C LEU A 113 4.60 -10.11 3.22
N LYS A 114 4.47 -9.47 4.39
CA LYS A 114 5.31 -9.69 5.57
C LYS A 114 5.05 -11.05 6.22
N GLU A 115 3.79 -11.37 6.55
CA GLU A 115 3.40 -12.63 7.20
C GLU A 115 3.83 -13.85 6.36
N ARG A 116 3.67 -13.75 5.04
CA ARG A 116 4.05 -14.82 4.11
C ARG A 116 5.53 -14.82 3.76
N ASN A 117 6.34 -13.93 4.35
CA ASN A 117 7.77 -13.78 4.07
C ASN A 117 8.06 -13.72 2.56
N ILE A 118 7.29 -12.93 1.81
CA ILE A 118 7.43 -12.84 0.35
C ILE A 118 8.74 -12.13 0.00
N PHE A 119 8.99 -10.97 0.62
CA PHE A 119 10.22 -10.22 0.43
C PHE A 119 11.21 -10.47 1.58
N SER A 120 12.47 -10.07 1.36
CA SER A 120 13.48 -10.10 2.41
C SER A 120 13.10 -9.18 3.57
N LYS A 121 13.60 -9.49 4.77
CA LYS A 121 13.36 -8.67 5.97
C LYS A 121 13.79 -7.21 5.79
N GLN A 122 14.84 -6.97 4.99
CA GLN A 122 15.32 -5.63 4.69
C GLN A 122 14.32 -4.85 3.84
N VAL A 123 13.82 -5.45 2.75
CA VAL A 123 12.80 -4.83 1.89
C VAL A 123 11.53 -4.52 2.67
N VAL A 124 11.07 -5.43 3.53
CA VAL A 124 9.89 -5.19 4.38
C VAL A 124 10.10 -3.98 5.31
N LYS A 125 11.29 -3.86 5.92
CA LYS A 125 11.63 -2.69 6.75
C LYS A 125 11.61 -1.39 5.94
N ASP A 126 12.12 -1.40 4.73
CA ASP A 126 12.16 -0.21 3.87
C ASP A 126 10.77 0.19 3.39
N ILE A 127 9.90 -0.78 3.09
CA ILE A 127 8.46 -0.52 2.84
C ILE A 127 7.82 0.12 4.07
N GLU A 128 7.99 -0.47 5.26
CA GLU A 128 7.40 0.06 6.50
C GLU A 128 7.90 1.47 6.82
N ARG A 129 9.19 1.75 6.60
CA ARG A 129 9.79 3.08 6.78
C ARG A 129 9.13 4.10 5.85
N ASN A 130 8.98 3.79 4.57
CA ASN A 130 8.36 4.71 3.61
C ASN A 130 6.89 4.97 3.95
N LEU A 131 6.16 3.98 4.45
CA LEU A 131 4.78 4.15 4.89
C LEU A 131 4.65 4.98 6.18
N LYS A 132 5.63 4.89 7.10
CA LYS A 132 5.68 5.61 8.38
C LYS A 132 6.29 7.00 8.30
N SER A 133 7.18 7.24 7.34
CA SER A 133 7.84 8.54 7.15
C SER A 133 6.85 9.70 6.95
N GLU A 134 5.59 9.39 6.69
CA GLU A 134 4.51 10.35 6.58
C GLU A 134 3.41 10.23 7.64
N SER A 135 3.51 9.26 8.57
CA SER A 135 2.84 9.39 9.86
C SER A 135 3.66 10.32 10.77
N SER A 136 3.87 11.56 10.34
CA SER A 136 4.23 12.68 11.23
C SER A 136 3.02 12.93 12.17
N PRO A 137 3.23 13.39 13.42
CA PRO A 137 2.51 12.95 14.63
C PRO A 137 1.12 13.57 14.83
N VAL A 138 0.24 13.57 13.83
CA VAL A 138 -1.11 14.12 13.98
C VAL A 138 -2.03 13.13 14.72
N GLU A 139 -1.80 11.82 14.58
CA GLU A 139 -2.59 10.82 15.32
C GLU A 139 -2.13 10.66 16.79
N ALA A 140 -0.88 11.04 17.12
CA ALA A 140 -0.35 10.95 18.49
C ALA A 140 -0.82 12.11 19.40
N LEU A 141 -1.39 13.18 18.83
CA LEU A 141 -1.99 14.30 19.57
C LEU A 141 -3.53 14.23 19.61
N VAL A 142 -4.14 13.09 19.28
CA VAL A 142 -5.55 12.87 19.59
C VAL A 142 -5.67 12.77 21.12
N LEU A 143 -5.91 13.91 21.74
CA LEU A 143 -6.21 14.05 23.17
C LEU A 143 -7.18 12.93 23.56
N PRO A 144 -6.85 12.09 24.58
CA PRO A 144 -7.73 11.00 25.00
C PRO A 144 -9.14 11.54 25.19
N GLN A 145 -10.14 10.87 24.62
CA GLN A 145 -11.54 11.34 24.62
C GLN A 145 -12.00 11.72 26.04
N LYS A 146 -11.53 10.96 27.05
CA LYS A 146 -11.69 11.23 28.49
C LYS A 146 -11.34 12.66 28.94
N LEU A 147 -10.31 13.29 28.36
CA LEU A 147 -9.88 14.63 28.75
C LEU A 147 -10.76 15.73 28.13
N LYS A 148 -11.31 15.50 26.93
CA LYS A 148 -12.31 16.41 26.32
C LYS A 148 -13.61 16.41 27.12
N ASP A 149 -14.00 15.23 27.62
CA ASP A 149 -15.17 15.09 28.47
C ASP A 149 -14.95 15.77 29.83
N LEU A 150 -13.75 15.65 30.43
CA LEU A 150 -13.36 16.39 31.65
C LEU A 150 -13.33 17.91 31.47
N LEU A 151 -12.84 18.42 30.35
CA LEU A 151 -12.88 19.86 30.06
C LEU A 151 -14.33 20.36 29.87
N ARG A 152 -15.21 19.51 29.32
CA ARG A 152 -16.63 19.82 29.17
C ARG A 152 -17.37 19.81 30.51
N THR A 153 -17.02 18.92 31.45
CA THR A 153 -17.59 18.94 32.81
C THR A 153 -17.10 20.13 33.63
N MET A 154 -15.84 20.54 33.47
CA MET A 154 -15.28 21.73 34.13
C MET A 154 -15.91 23.04 33.63
N LYS A 155 -16.28 23.12 32.34
CA LYS A 155 -16.90 24.32 31.75
C LYS A 155 -18.39 24.47 32.08
N ASN A 156 -19.05 23.40 32.52
CA ASN A 156 -20.47 23.35 32.87
C ASN A 156 -20.74 23.10 34.36
N GLY A 157 -19.71 23.20 35.21
CA GLY A 157 -19.87 23.17 36.67
C GLY A 157 -20.53 24.45 37.19
N PRO A 158 -21.29 24.39 38.30
CA PRO A 158 -21.96 25.56 38.87
C PRO A 158 -20.94 26.64 39.24
N LYS A 159 -21.24 27.90 38.88
CA LYS A 159 -20.52 29.09 39.34
C LYS A 159 -20.70 29.26 40.85
N CYS A 160 -19.96 28.49 41.63
CA CYS A 160 -19.73 28.63 43.07
C CYS A 160 -18.21 28.73 43.18
N ILE A 161 -17.57 29.80 43.60
CA ILE A 161 -17.74 30.70 44.75
C ILE A 161 -16.99 31.99 44.28
N ILE A 162 -17.40 33.24 44.53
CA ILE A 162 -17.15 34.03 45.75
C ILE A 162 -18.02 35.31 45.62
N MET A 163 -19.08 35.43 46.42
CA MET A 163 -19.79 36.71 46.71
C MET A 163 -19.80 36.90 48.23
N PHE A 164 -18.60 36.89 48.82
CA PHE A 164 -18.35 37.26 50.21
C PHE A 164 -16.93 37.83 50.29
N ALA A 165 -16.82 39.15 50.20
CA ALA A 165 -15.87 40.01 50.92
C ALA A 165 -15.81 41.39 50.23
N LEU A 166 -16.14 42.42 51.02
CA LEU A 166 -16.14 43.87 50.77
C LEU A 166 -17.36 44.43 50.05
#